data_AF-A0A1Y2QDS6-F1
#
_entry.id   AF-A0A1Y2QDS6-F1
#
_cell.length_a   1.000
_cell.length_b   1.000
_cell.length_c   1.000
_cell.angle_alpha   90.00
_cell.angle_beta   90.00
_cell.angle_gamma   90.00
#
_symmetry.space_group_name_H-M   'P 1'
#
loop_
_entity.id
_entity.type
_entity.pdbx_description
1 polymer ?
#
loop_
_entity_poly.entity_id
_entity_poly.type
_entity_poly.pdbx_seq_one_letter_code
_entity_poly.pdbx_strand_id
1 'polypeptide(L)' 'MLDVLGEDGLRLNPTLSRRLRILHDAQALWYARSEVVATLSQLYGEAEAVSRVQRLLPLFEGRIPASLIASCRVPGR' A
#
# COMPACT_ATOMS: atom_id res chain seq x y z
N MET A 1 -5.49 1.65 3.45
CA MET A 1 -4.09 1.38 3.84
C MET A 1 -3.93 1.17 5.34
N LEU A 2 -4.40 2.09 6.18
CA LEU A 2 -4.38 1.90 7.65
C LEU A 2 -5.09 0.61 8.08
N ASP A 3 -6.24 0.33 7.47
CA ASP A 3 -7.00 -0.92 7.69
C ASP A 3 -6.17 -2.17 7.36
N VAL A 4 -5.55 -2.20 6.18
CA VAL A 4 -4.67 -3.31 5.74
C VAL A 4 -3.40 -3.47 6.60
N LEU A 5 -2.89 -2.39 7.20
CA LEU A 5 -1.73 -2.45 8.08
C LEU A 5 -2.02 -3.25 9.37
N GLY A 6 -3.26 -3.20 9.85
CA GLY A 6 -3.64 -3.74 11.15
C GLY A 6 -2.88 -3.11 12.31
N GLU A 7 -3.20 -3.50 13.54
CA GLU A 7 -2.52 -2.95 14.73
C GLU A 7 -1.04 -3.33 14.78
N ASP A 8 -0.67 -4.51 14.29
CA ASP A 8 0.71 -4.99 14.25
C ASP A 8 1.58 -4.14 13.32
N GLY A 9 1.09 -3.81 12.13
CA GLY A 9 1.80 -2.93 11.20
C GLY A 9 1.93 -1.49 11.73
N LEU A 10 0.93 -1.01 12.46
CA LEU A 10 0.97 0.32 13.09
C LEU A 10 2.01 0.36 14.22
N ARG A 11 2.18 -0.74 14.96
CA ARG A 11 3.20 -0.88 16.00
C ARG A 11 4.61 -1.04 15.44
N LEU A 12 4.75 -1.78 14.33
CA LEU A 12 6.05 -1.99 13.68
C LEU A 12 6.58 -0.70 13.07
N ASN A 13 5.71 0.12 12.47
CA ASN A 13 6.10 1.37 11.82
C ASN A 13 5.17 2.55 12.21
N PRO A 14 5.38 3.12 13.42
CA PRO A 14 4.55 4.23 13.91
C PRO A 14 4.70 5.51 13.08
N THR A 15 5.85 5.71 12.42
CA THR A 15 6.07 6.84 11.52
C THR A 15 5.22 6.72 10.26
N LEU A 16 5.20 5.53 9.64
CA LEU A 16 4.38 5.26 8.47
C LEU A 16 2.89 5.42 8.79
N SER A 17 2.44 4.92 9.94
CA SER A 17 1.04 5.05 10.35
C SER A 17 0.61 6.51 10.54
N ARG A 18 1.46 7.33 11.16
CA ARG A 18 1.19 8.76 11.33
C ARG A 18 1.13 9.48 9.98
N ARG A 19 2.04 9.13 9.07
CA ARG A 19 2.02 9.62 7.68
C ARG A 19 0.72 9.25 6.97
N LEU A 20 0.30 7.99 7.03
CA LEU A 20 -0.93 7.53 6.39
C LEU A 20 -2.20 8.20 6.96
N ARG A 21 -2.18 8.64 8.22
CA ARG A 21 -3.28 9.41 8.82
C ARG A 21 -3.39 10.84 8.31
N ILE A 22 -2.26 11.48 7.97
CA ILE A 22 -2.23 12.85 7.42
C ILE A 22 -2.30 12.88 5.90
N LEU A 23 -1.91 11.79 5.23
CA LEU A 23 -1.96 11.65 3.78
C LEU A 23 -3.40 11.36 3.34
N HIS A 24 -4.05 12.35 2.76
CA HIS A 24 -5.42 12.21 2.20
C HIS A 24 -5.42 12.17 0.67
N ASP A 25 -4.26 12.35 0.05
CA ASP A 25 -4.10 12.33 -1.39
C ASP A 25 -3.94 10.89 -1.91
N ALA A 26 -4.73 10.53 -2.92
CA ALA A 26 -4.74 9.17 -3.47
C ALA A 26 -3.39 8.78 -4.09
N GLN A 27 -2.70 9.72 -4.75
CA GLN A 27 -1.40 9.48 -5.35
C GLN A 27 -0.32 9.33 -4.26
N ALA A 28 -0.35 10.16 -3.23
CA ALA A 28 0.60 10.06 -2.13
C ALA A 28 0.41 8.77 -1.31
N LEU A 29 -0.83 8.34 -1.10
CA LEU A 29 -1.15 7.01 -0.55
C LEU A 29 -0.59 5.90 -1.45
N TRP A 30 -0.74 6.03 -2.77
CA TRP A 30 -0.22 5.05 -3.73
C TRP A 30 1.31 4.89 -3.68
N TYR A 31 2.05 5.98 -3.43
CA TYR A 31 3.50 5.90 -3.20
C TYR A 31 3.84 5.25 -1.85
N ALA A 32 3.06 5.54 -0.81
CA ALA A 32 3.23 4.89 0.49
C ALA A 32 2.93 3.38 0.45
N ARG A 33 2.31 2.86 -0.61
CA ARG A 33 2.02 1.42 -0.77
C ARG A 33 3.28 0.55 -0.64
N SER A 34 4.41 0.99 -1.18
CA SER A 34 5.65 0.21 -1.17
C SER A 34 6.17 0.03 0.25
N GLU A 35 6.09 1.07 1.07
CA GLU A 35 6.44 1.03 2.50
C GLU A 35 5.44 0.16 3.29
N VAL A 36 4.15 0.23 2.94
CA VAL A 36 3.13 -0.65 3.52
C VAL A 36 3.41 -2.12 3.20
N VAL A 37 3.74 -2.45 1.94
CA VAL A 37 4.12 -3.81 1.54
C VAL A 37 5.38 -4.25 2.29
N ALA A 38 6.41 -3.40 2.38
CA ALA A 38 7.64 -3.74 3.10
C ALA A 38 7.39 -3.99 4.60
N THR A 39 6.51 -3.21 5.23
CA THR A 39 6.12 -3.38 6.63
C THR A 39 5.33 -4.68 6.82
N LEU A 40 4.34 -4.94 5.97
CA LEU A 40 3.55 -6.18 6.01
C LEU A 40 4.36 -7.41 5.65
N SER A 41 5.36 -7.28 4.78
CA SER A 41 6.26 -8.37 4.37
C SER A 41 7.09 -8.86 5.54
N GLN A 42 7.50 -7.95 6.44
CA GLN A 42 8.19 -8.33 7.68
C GLN A 42 7.30 -9.09 8.66
N LEU A 43 5.98 -8.87 8.63
CA LEU A 43 5.03 -9.51 9.55
C LEU A 43 4.48 -10.84 9.01
N TYR A 44 4.07 -10.86 7.75
CA TYR A 44 3.32 -11.96 7.14
C TYR A 44 4.02 -12.57 5.90
N GLY A 45 5.17 -12.03 5.49
CA GLY A 45 5.85 -12.39 4.26
C GLY A 45 5.36 -11.61 3.04
N GLU A 46 6.22 -11.56 2.02
CA GLU A 46 6.02 -10.69 0.84
C GLU A 46 4.75 -11.03 0.06
N ALA A 47 4.49 -12.32 -0.16
CA ALA A 47 3.32 -12.77 -0.92
C ALA A 47 1.99 -12.33 -0.26
N GLU A 48 1.90 -12.45 1.07
CA GLU A 48 0.72 -12.04 1.83
C GLU A 48 0.56 -10.51 1.88
N ALA A 49 1.68 -9.79 1.98
CA ALA A 49 1.71 -8.34 1.95
C ALA A 49 1.23 -7.78 0.60
N VAL A 50 1.78 -8.31 -0.49
CA VAL A 50 1.41 -7.93 -1.86
C VAL A 50 -0.07 -8.27 -2.11
N SER A 51 -0.53 -9.46 -1.73
CA SER A 51 -1.94 -9.86 -1.90
C SER A 51 -2.91 -8.90 -1.18
N ARG A 52 -2.60 -8.49 0.06
CA ARG A 52 -3.41 -7.52 0.80
C ARG A 52 -3.49 -6.16 0.13
N VAL A 53 -2.35 -5.63 -0.34
CA VAL A 53 -2.31 -4.34 -1.03
C VAL A 53 -2.97 -4.43 -2.40
N GLN A 54 -2.87 -5.56 -3.10
CA GLN A 54 -3.58 -5.77 -4.35
C GLN A 54 -5.10 -5.73 -4.19
N ARG A 55 -5.65 -6.21 -3.07
CA ARG A 55 -7.10 -6.06 -2.80
C ARG A 55 -7.55 -4.60 -2.68
N LEU A 56 -6.63 -3.68 -2.41
CA LEU A 56 -6.90 -2.24 -2.38
C LEU A 56 -6.81 -1.59 -3.76
N LEU A 57 -6.20 -2.21 -4.78
CA LEU A 57 -6.08 -1.66 -6.14
C LEU A 57 -7.39 -1.09 -6.69
N PRO A 58 -8.55 -1.77 -6.57
CA PRO A 58 -9.81 -1.26 -7.10
C PRO A 58 -10.27 0.06 -6.47
N LEU A 59 -9.82 0.36 -5.25
CA LEU A 59 -10.12 1.64 -4.58
C LEU A 59 -9.28 2.80 -5.13
N PHE A 60 -8.15 2.49 -5.77
CA PHE A 60 -7.29 3.47 -6.44
C PHE A 60 -7.63 3.61 -7.92
N GLU A 61 -8.27 2.61 -8.54
CA GLU A 61 -8.78 2.69 -9.91
C GLU A 61 -9.75 3.89 -10.07
N GLY A 62 -9.42 4.81 -10.98
CA GLY A 62 -10.16 6.05 -11.20
C GLY A 62 -9.82 7.20 -10.24
N ARG A 63 -9.00 6.97 -9.19
CA ARG A 63 -8.52 8.01 -8.26
C ARG A 63 -7.07 8.44 -8.53
N ILE A 64 -6.30 7.58 -9.20
CA ILE A 64 -4.94 7.88 -9.64
C ILE A 64 -4.81 7.64 -11.15
N PRO A 65 -3.85 8.32 -11.81
CA PRO A 65 -3.53 8.08 -13.21
C PRO A 65 -3.35 6.58 -13.53
N ALA A 66 -3.94 6.12 -14.63
CA ALA A 66 -3.82 4.73 -15.06
C ALA A 66 -2.35 4.32 -15.30
N SER A 67 -1.47 5.26 -15.63
CA SER A 67 -0.02 5.03 -15.75
C SER A 67 0.62 4.52 -14.44
N LEU A 68 0.18 5.03 -13.29
CA LEU A 68 0.67 4.60 -11.98
C LEU A 68 0.15 3.23 -11.58
N ILE A 69 -1.07 2.88 -12.00
CA ILE A 69 -1.64 1.54 -11.81
C ILE A 69 -0.93 0.54 -12.72
N ALA A 70 -0.65 0.94 -13.96
CA ALA A 70 0.12 0.14 -14.91
C ALA A 70 1.52 -0.18 -14.37
N SER A 71 2.17 0.70 -13.62
CA SER A 71 3.46 0.39 -12.96
C SER A 71 3.39 -0.71 -11.90
N CYS A 72 2.21 -1.03 -11.37
CA CYS A 72 2.02 -2.17 -10.46
C CYS A 72 1.82 -3.49 -11.22
N ARG A 73 1.29 -3.42 -12.44
CA ARG A 73 1.23 -4.55 -13.35
C ARG A 73 2.63 -4.67 -13.94
N VAL A 74 3.43 -5.58 -13.39
CA VAL A 74 4.67 -6.03 -14.06
C VAL A 74 4.38 -6.12 -15.57
N PRO A 75 5.11 -5.40 -16.43
CA PRO A 75 4.90 -5.48 -17.86
C PRO A 75 5.27 -6.92 -18.25
N GLY A 76 4.25 -7.76 -18.33
CA GLY A 76 4.34 -9.05 -18.99
C GLY A 76 4.39 -8.81 -20.48
N ARG A 77 5.57 -8.45 -20.99
CA ARG A 77 6.12 -8.92 -22.26
C ARG A 77 7.53 -8.40 -22.48
#